data_AF-A0A142YHG0-F1
#
_entry.id   AF-A0A142YHG0-F1
#
_cell.length_a   1.000
_cell.length_b   1.000
_cell.length_c   1.000
_cell.angle_alpha   90.00
_cell.angle_beta   90.00
_cell.angle_gamma   90.00
#
_symmetry.space_group_name_H-M   'P 1'
#
loop_
_entity.id
_entity.type
_entity.pdbx_description
1 polymer ?
#
loop_
_entity_poly.entity_id
_entity_poly.type
_entity_poly.pdbx_seq_one_letter_code
_entity_poly.pdbx_strand_id
1 'polypeptide(L)'
;MSSPLFPGADVRYGAMSDDATARHEAIVDLFGRYLMWLRRRNHESTRTLTEDSVARSKLGAIQRRPFDGASELADDEREVAILLAEASADRFIRSFFHFLNHQGTDFPLGEGHHLRFRLEVEVSRNRDGEIVERDVINRGGARCLHDYWGRWINRAGDEIAPASE
;
A
#
# COMPACT_ATOMS: atom_id res chain seq x y z
N MET A 1 0.25 15.29 18.20
CA MET A 1 -0.40 14.24 17.39
C MET A 1 0.28 12.92 17.72
N SER A 2 -0.47 11.93 18.21
CA SER A 2 0.07 10.59 18.46
C SER A 2 0.50 9.99 17.12
N SER A 3 1.74 9.52 17.01
CA SER A 3 2.17 8.80 15.79
C SER A 3 1.22 7.62 15.58
N PRO A 4 0.58 7.47 14.41
CA PRO A 4 -0.23 6.29 14.15
C PRO A 4 0.66 5.06 14.34
N LEU A 5 0.22 4.16 15.23
CA LEU A 5 0.90 2.89 15.50
C LEU A 5 1.21 2.21 14.16
N PHE A 6 2.46 1.80 13.99
CA PHE A 6 2.86 1.01 12.83
C PHE A 6 1.98 -0.26 12.77
N PRO A 7 1.36 -0.56 11.62
CA PRO A 7 0.54 -1.76 11.49
C PRO A 7 1.38 -3.01 11.78
N GLY A 8 0.81 -3.99 12.49
CA GLY A 8 1.47 -5.25 12.77
C GLY A 8 2.23 -5.34 14.09
N ALA A 9 2.16 -4.35 14.97
CA ALA A 9 2.72 -4.44 16.32
C ALA A 9 2.11 -5.58 17.17
N ASP A 10 0.90 -6.01 16.80
CA ASP A 10 0.16 -7.15 17.35
C ASP A 10 0.65 -8.50 16.80
N VAL A 11 1.35 -8.51 15.67
CA VAL A 11 1.77 -9.74 14.99
C VAL A 11 3.08 -10.24 15.60
N ARG A 12 3.03 -11.43 16.19
CA ARG A 12 4.20 -12.13 16.71
C ARG A 12 4.62 -13.21 15.73
N TYR A 13 5.79 -13.05 15.11
CA TYR A 13 6.30 -14.00 14.13
C TYR A 13 6.33 -15.45 14.66
N GLY A 14 6.86 -15.67 15.87
CA GLY A 14 6.88 -16.99 16.51
C GLY A 14 5.52 -17.56 16.91
N ALA A 15 4.41 -16.84 16.68
CA ALA A 15 3.05 -17.30 16.90
C ALA A 15 2.29 -17.54 15.57
N MET A 16 2.95 -17.39 14.42
CA MET A 16 2.38 -17.74 13.12
C MET A 16 2.22 -19.25 12.98
N SER A 17 1.38 -19.69 12.05
CA SER A 17 1.17 -21.11 11.77
C SER A 17 2.44 -21.77 11.22
N ASP A 18 2.68 -23.02 11.61
CA ASP A 18 3.70 -23.86 10.99
C ASP A 18 3.30 -24.30 9.57
N ASP A 19 1.99 -24.31 9.26
CA ASP A 19 1.50 -24.54 7.90
C ASP A 19 1.94 -23.41 6.96
N ALA A 20 2.61 -23.78 5.87
CA ALA A 20 3.24 -22.82 4.96
C ALA A 20 2.21 -21.92 4.27
N THR A 21 1.02 -22.45 3.94
CA THR A 21 -0.02 -21.68 3.26
C THR A 21 -0.66 -20.68 4.23
N ALA A 22 -1.01 -21.12 5.43
CA ALA A 22 -1.58 -20.24 6.45
C ALA A 22 -0.58 -19.15 6.88
N ARG A 23 0.71 -19.47 6.98
CA ARG A 23 1.77 -18.49 7.25
C ARG A 23 1.90 -17.48 6.11
N HIS A 24 1.91 -17.93 4.86
CA HIS A 24 1.92 -17.06 3.68
C HIS A 24 0.72 -16.09 3.69
N GLU A 25 -0.49 -16.59 3.92
CA GLU A 25 -1.69 -15.75 3.98
C GLU A 25 -1.61 -14.71 5.11
N ALA A 26 -1.04 -15.06 6.26
CA ALA A 26 -0.82 -14.12 7.36
C ALA A 26 0.18 -13.02 6.99
N ILE A 27 1.26 -13.37 6.27
CA ILE A 27 2.26 -12.43 5.76
C ILE A 27 1.66 -11.51 4.68
N VAL A 28 0.86 -12.05 3.76
CA VAL A 28 0.11 -11.28 2.75
C VAL A 28 -0.85 -10.31 3.42
N ASP A 29 -1.54 -10.73 4.48
CA ASP A 29 -2.43 -9.84 5.23
C ASP A 29 -1.67 -8.74 5.98
N LEU A 30 -0.51 -9.05 6.56
CA LEU A 30 0.35 -8.06 7.17
C LEU A 30 0.81 -7.02 6.14
N PHE A 31 1.26 -7.45 4.97
CA PHE A 31 1.60 -6.55 3.86
C PHE A 31 0.41 -5.65 3.48
N GLY A 32 -0.80 -6.22 3.39
CA GLY A 32 -2.03 -5.47 3.15
C GLY A 32 -2.28 -4.36 4.18
N ARG A 33 -2.05 -4.63 5.48
CA ARG A 33 -2.18 -3.62 6.55
C ARG A 33 -1.18 -2.48 6.36
N TYR A 34 0.08 -2.77 6.04
CA TYR A 34 1.08 -1.75 5.72
C TYR A 34 0.69 -0.89 4.52
N LEU A 35 0.14 -1.51 3.48
CA LEU A 35 -0.33 -0.80 2.30
C LEU A 35 -1.51 0.13 2.60
N MET A 36 -2.49 -0.31 3.40
CA MET A 36 -3.61 0.52 3.82
C MET A 36 -3.17 1.69 4.70
N TRP A 37 -2.19 1.48 5.58
CA TRP A 37 -1.57 2.54 6.36
C TRP A 37 -0.87 3.57 5.46
N LEU A 38 -0.10 3.12 4.46
CA LEU A 38 0.54 4.01 3.47
C LEU A 38 -0.50 4.79 2.66
N ARG A 39 -1.59 4.12 2.23
CA ARG A 39 -2.71 4.75 1.53
C ARG A 39 -3.29 5.89 2.37
N ARG A 40 -3.63 5.64 3.64
CA ARG A 40 -4.17 6.66 4.55
C ARG A 40 -3.23 7.85 4.69
N ARG A 41 -1.94 7.57 4.93
CA ARG A 41 -0.91 8.62 5.02
C ARG A 41 -0.79 9.44 3.73
N ASN A 42 -0.94 8.80 2.57
CA ASN A 42 -0.93 9.50 1.28
C ASN A 42 -2.13 10.44 1.14
N HIS A 43 -3.32 10.02 1.58
CA HIS A 43 -4.53 10.85 1.57
C HIS A 43 -4.35 12.07 2.48
N GLU A 44 -3.95 11.84 3.74
CA GLU A 44 -3.67 12.89 4.72
C GLU A 44 -2.61 13.88 4.20
N SER A 45 -1.53 13.37 3.60
CA SER A 45 -0.48 14.19 3.02
C SER A 45 -0.98 14.99 1.83
N THR A 46 -1.79 14.40 0.95
CA THR A 46 -2.35 15.09 -0.24
C THR A 46 -3.24 16.25 0.19
N ARG A 47 -4.11 16.03 1.17
CA ARG A 47 -4.97 17.07 1.74
C ARG A 47 -4.13 18.16 2.42
N THR A 48 -3.21 17.78 3.30
CA THR A 48 -2.32 18.73 4.00
C THR A 48 -1.54 19.59 3.02
N LEU A 49 -0.95 18.98 1.98
CA LEU A 49 -0.22 19.73 0.96
C LEU A 49 -1.14 20.63 0.16
N THR A 50 -2.39 20.27 -0.07
CA THR A 50 -3.32 21.12 -0.82
C THR A 50 -3.80 22.33 0.01
N GLU A 51 -3.92 22.17 1.34
CA GLU A 51 -4.51 23.18 2.23
C GLU A 51 -3.45 24.05 2.95
N ASP A 52 -2.31 23.49 3.36
CA ASP A 52 -1.28 24.16 4.16
C ASP A 52 -0.10 24.67 3.31
N SER A 53 0.02 26.00 3.20
CA SER A 53 1.10 26.67 2.47
C SER A 53 2.48 26.45 3.10
N VAL A 54 2.57 26.30 4.43
CA VAL A 54 3.82 26.01 5.14
C VAL A 54 4.27 24.58 4.81
N ALA A 55 3.34 23.62 4.76
CA ALA A 55 3.65 22.27 4.32
C ALA A 55 4.15 22.25 2.86
N ARG A 56 3.47 22.95 1.94
CA ARG A 56 3.89 23.07 0.53
C ARG A 56 5.25 23.71 0.36
N SER A 57 5.57 24.73 1.15
CA SER A 57 6.84 25.47 1.00
C SER A 57 8.09 24.61 1.24
N LYS A 58 7.92 23.44 1.88
CA LYS A 58 8.99 22.45 2.11
C LYS A 58 9.24 21.53 0.90
N LEU A 59 8.36 21.53 -0.10
CA LEU A 59 8.52 20.72 -1.32
C LEU A 59 9.47 21.39 -2.31
N GLY A 60 10.19 20.56 -3.09
CA GLY A 60 10.90 21.04 -4.26
C GLY A 60 9.94 21.55 -5.36
N ALA A 61 10.40 22.46 -6.21
CA ALA A 61 9.55 23.18 -7.17
C ALA A 61 8.67 22.27 -8.06
N ILE A 62 9.22 21.15 -8.56
CA ILE A 62 8.48 20.21 -9.42
C ILE A 62 7.33 19.56 -8.66
N GLN A 63 7.58 19.11 -7.43
CA GLN A 63 6.58 18.46 -6.59
C GLN A 63 5.56 19.46 -6.04
N ARG A 64 5.96 20.71 -5.84
CA ARG A 64 5.10 21.77 -5.29
C ARG A 64 4.03 22.24 -6.28
N ARG A 65 4.38 22.35 -7.57
CA ARG A 65 3.54 22.97 -8.61
C ARG A 65 2.09 22.43 -8.68
N PRO A 66 1.83 21.12 -8.63
CA PRO A 66 0.44 20.61 -8.63
C PRO A 66 -0.35 21.06 -7.40
N PHE A 67 0.28 21.14 -6.23
CA PHE A 67 -0.38 21.55 -4.99
C PHE A 67 -0.59 23.05 -4.91
N ASP A 68 0.33 23.86 -5.44
CA ASP A 68 0.10 25.30 -5.59
C ASP A 68 -1.14 25.55 -6.46
N GLY A 69 -1.22 24.90 -7.62
CA GLY A 69 -2.38 25.00 -8.52
C GLY A 69 -3.68 24.51 -7.88
N ALA A 70 -3.65 23.39 -7.14
CA ALA A 70 -4.83 22.92 -6.42
C ALA A 70 -5.24 23.87 -5.27
N SER A 71 -4.29 24.57 -4.66
CA SER A 71 -4.58 25.51 -3.56
C SER A 71 -5.23 26.82 -4.02
N GLU A 72 -5.16 27.13 -5.31
CA GLU A 72 -5.79 28.31 -5.92
C GLU A 72 -7.25 28.06 -6.33
N LEU A 73 -7.70 26.80 -6.32
CA LEU A 73 -9.08 26.42 -6.63
C LEU A 73 -10.06 26.84 -5.54
N ALA A 74 -11.34 27.00 -5.92
CA ALA A 74 -12.43 27.14 -4.96
C ALA A 74 -12.52 25.90 -4.06
N ASP A 75 -13.12 26.03 -2.88
CA ASP A 75 -13.11 24.96 -1.86
C ASP A 75 -13.74 23.65 -2.36
N ASP A 76 -14.82 23.73 -3.14
CA ASP A 76 -15.51 22.57 -3.74
C ASP A 76 -14.68 21.92 -4.87
N GLU A 77 -14.10 22.73 -5.76
CA GLU A 77 -13.20 22.26 -6.81
C GLU A 77 -11.93 21.61 -6.24
N ARG A 78 -11.38 22.18 -5.17
CA ARG A 78 -10.22 21.69 -4.45
C ARG A 78 -10.50 20.34 -3.79
N GLU A 79 -11.67 20.18 -3.17
CA GLU A 79 -12.10 18.90 -2.61
C GLU A 79 -12.24 17.83 -3.70
N VAL A 80 -12.84 18.17 -4.84
CA VAL A 80 -12.93 17.26 -6.00
C VAL A 80 -11.54 16.86 -6.50
N ALA A 81 -10.60 17.80 -6.57
CA ALA A 81 -9.23 17.53 -6.98
C ALA A 81 -8.51 16.57 -6.02
N ILE A 82 -8.68 16.74 -4.70
CA ILE A 82 -8.15 15.84 -3.67
C ILE A 82 -8.71 14.43 -3.86
N LEU A 83 -10.04 14.30 -3.95
CA LEU A 83 -10.70 13.00 -4.12
C LEU A 83 -10.27 12.30 -5.41
N LEU A 84 -10.08 13.05 -6.50
CA LEU A 84 -9.58 12.50 -7.76
C LEU A 84 -8.14 12.00 -7.63
N ALA A 85 -7.28 12.72 -6.92
CA ALA A 85 -5.90 12.30 -6.68
C ALA A 85 -5.84 11.00 -5.85
N GLU A 86 -6.66 10.92 -4.79
CA GLU A 86 -6.81 9.72 -3.96
C GLU A 86 -7.30 8.51 -4.79
N ALA A 87 -8.37 8.70 -5.57
CA ALA A 87 -8.90 7.65 -6.45
C ALA A 87 -7.89 7.20 -7.52
N SER A 88 -7.06 8.12 -8.01
CA SER A 88 -6.00 7.83 -8.97
C SER A 88 -4.88 6.97 -8.36
N ALA A 89 -4.49 7.27 -7.12
CA ALA A 89 -3.52 6.45 -6.38
C ALA A 89 -4.05 5.02 -6.17
N ASP A 90 -5.32 4.87 -5.78
CA ASP A 90 -5.96 3.57 -5.62
C ASP A 90 -6.01 2.78 -6.92
N ARG A 91 -6.39 3.44 -8.02
CA ARG A 91 -6.41 2.82 -9.35
C ARG A 91 -5.02 2.38 -9.79
N PHE A 92 -4.00 3.18 -9.50
CA PHE A 92 -2.61 2.82 -9.77
C PHE A 92 -2.20 1.56 -9.01
N ILE A 93 -2.45 1.50 -7.69
CA ILE A 93 -2.10 0.33 -6.86
C ILE A 93 -2.79 -0.93 -7.38
N ARG A 94 -4.09 -0.85 -7.69
CA ARG A 94 -4.83 -1.98 -8.28
C ARG A 94 -4.25 -2.45 -9.62
N SER A 95 -3.91 -1.50 -10.49
CA SER A 95 -3.31 -1.80 -11.79
C SER A 95 -1.92 -2.43 -11.62
N PHE A 96 -1.14 -1.94 -10.65
CA PHE A 96 0.16 -2.49 -10.30
C PHE A 96 0.04 -3.93 -9.77
N PHE A 97 -0.93 -4.23 -8.92
CA PHE A 97 -1.17 -5.61 -8.47
C PHE A 97 -1.66 -6.53 -9.57
N HIS A 98 -2.50 -6.03 -10.48
CA HIS A 98 -2.87 -6.79 -11.67
C HIS A 98 -1.64 -7.13 -12.50
N PHE A 99 -0.76 -6.15 -12.74
CA PHE A 99 0.51 -6.35 -13.42
C PHE A 99 1.42 -7.38 -12.69
N LEU A 100 1.49 -7.35 -11.37
CA LEU A 100 2.28 -8.31 -10.60
C LEU A 100 1.74 -9.75 -10.60
N ASN A 101 0.47 -9.97 -10.96
CA ASN A 101 -0.09 -11.32 -11.07
C ASN A 101 0.44 -12.10 -12.28
N HIS A 102 1.05 -11.41 -13.25
CA HIS A 102 1.55 -12.05 -14.46
C HIS A 102 2.53 -13.19 -14.13
N GLN A 103 2.25 -14.37 -14.67
CA GLN A 103 2.98 -15.60 -14.37
C GLN A 103 4.15 -15.81 -15.33
N GLY A 104 4.97 -14.78 -15.51
CA GLY A 104 6.26 -14.87 -16.19
C GLY A 104 6.20 -15.12 -17.69
N THR A 105 5.18 -15.78 -18.25
CA THR A 105 5.04 -15.99 -19.70
C THR A 105 4.43 -14.79 -20.43
N ASP A 106 3.79 -13.90 -19.69
CA ASP A 106 2.99 -12.80 -20.23
C ASP A 106 3.84 -11.69 -20.88
N PHE A 107 5.15 -11.68 -20.61
CA PHE A 107 6.10 -10.70 -21.12
C PHE A 107 7.26 -11.39 -21.86
N PRO A 108 7.06 -11.85 -23.10
CA PRO A 108 8.14 -12.43 -23.89
C PRO A 108 9.19 -11.37 -24.24
N LEU A 109 10.46 -11.75 -24.15
CA LEU A 109 11.61 -10.90 -24.55
C LEU A 109 12.26 -11.39 -25.86
N GLY A 110 11.68 -12.39 -26.51
CA GLY A 110 12.27 -13.07 -27.67
C GLY A 110 13.20 -14.22 -27.27
N GLU A 111 13.58 -15.04 -28.24
CA GLU A 111 14.54 -16.16 -28.07
C GLU A 111 14.18 -17.16 -26.94
N GLY A 112 12.89 -17.32 -26.64
CA GLY A 112 12.45 -18.19 -25.54
C GLY A 112 12.66 -17.62 -24.13
N HIS A 113 12.98 -16.33 -24.02
CA HIS A 113 13.10 -15.64 -22.73
C HIS A 113 11.81 -14.91 -22.37
N HIS A 114 11.56 -14.78 -21.06
CA HIS A 114 10.44 -14.00 -20.57
C HIS A 114 10.79 -13.21 -19.31
N LEU A 115 10.11 -12.07 -19.13
CA LEU A 115 10.26 -11.20 -17.99
C LEU A 115 9.30 -11.58 -16.87
N ARG A 116 9.82 -11.61 -15.64
CA ARG A 116 9.06 -12.03 -14.47
C ARG A 116 9.30 -11.10 -13.30
N PHE A 117 8.23 -10.48 -12.79
CA PHE A 117 8.27 -9.65 -11.60
C PHE A 117 7.92 -10.48 -10.35
N ARG A 118 8.54 -10.12 -9.23
CA ARG A 118 8.33 -10.72 -7.90
C ARG A 118 8.27 -9.60 -6.87
N LEU A 119 7.36 -9.73 -5.93
CA LEU A 119 7.30 -8.88 -4.75
C LEU A 119 7.68 -9.77 -3.57
N GLU A 120 8.86 -9.51 -3.02
CA GLU A 120 9.43 -10.30 -1.93
C GLU A 120 9.25 -9.59 -0.60
N VAL A 121 8.96 -10.37 0.43
CA VAL A 121 8.95 -9.93 1.83
C VAL A 121 9.95 -10.75 2.60
N GLU A 122 10.67 -10.07 3.49
CA GLU A 122 11.67 -10.69 4.34
C GLU A 122 11.32 -10.39 5.80
N VAL A 123 11.29 -11.44 6.61
CA VAL A 123 11.23 -11.32 8.05
C VAL A 123 12.66 -11.45 8.56
N SER A 124 13.15 -10.42 9.24
CA SER A 124 14.49 -10.39 9.82
C SER A 124 14.45 -10.32 11.34
N ARG A 125 15.49 -10.87 11.97
CA ARG A 125 15.73 -10.70 13.40
C ARG A 125 16.10 -9.24 13.68
N ASN A 126 15.41 -8.64 14.64
CA ASN A 126 15.66 -7.25 15.02
C ASN A 126 17.09 -7.00 15.53
N ARG A 127 17.73 -8.02 16.12
CA ARG A 127 19.06 -7.86 16.74
C ARG A 127 20.20 -7.69 15.73
N ASP A 128 20.19 -8.47 14.67
CA ASP A 128 21.31 -8.63 13.73
C ASP A 128 20.91 -8.47 12.26
N GLY A 129 19.61 -8.30 11.97
CA GLY A 129 19.08 -8.18 10.63
C GLY A 129 19.10 -9.50 9.85
N GLU A 130 19.42 -10.63 10.49
CA GLU A 130 19.43 -11.92 9.82
C GLU A 130 18.02 -12.26 9.31
N ILE A 131 17.91 -12.57 8.02
CA ILE A 131 16.66 -12.98 7.39
C ILE A 131 16.32 -14.40 7.87
N VAL A 132 15.22 -14.53 8.60
CA VAL A 132 14.70 -15.82 9.09
C VAL A 132 13.62 -16.40 8.19
N GLU A 133 12.96 -15.56 7.40
CA GLU A 133 12.01 -16.00 6.38
C GLU A 133 12.03 -15.05 5.19
N ARG A 134 11.93 -15.61 3.99
CA ARG A 134 11.75 -14.88 2.73
C ARG A 134 10.61 -15.52 1.97
N ASP A 135 9.69 -14.70 1.49
CA ASP A 135 8.53 -15.16 0.75
C ASP A 135 8.21 -14.24 -0.43
N VAL A 136 7.57 -14.78 -1.47
CA VAL A 136 7.14 -14.05 -2.67
C VAL A 136 5.64 -13.80 -2.59
N ILE A 137 5.22 -12.67 -2.03
CA ILE A 137 3.80 -12.42 -1.69
C ILE A 137 2.85 -12.30 -2.89
N ASN A 138 3.38 -12.08 -4.10
CA ASN A 138 2.56 -12.10 -5.32
C ASN A 138 2.40 -13.50 -5.91
N ARG A 139 2.80 -14.57 -5.20
CA ARG A 139 2.70 -15.98 -5.62
C ARG A 139 2.52 -16.91 -4.43
N GLY A 140 2.04 -18.13 -4.67
CA GLY A 140 1.97 -19.16 -3.64
C GLY A 140 0.76 -19.05 -2.69
N GLY A 141 0.11 -17.90 -2.63
CA GLY A 141 -1.17 -17.72 -1.94
C GLY A 141 -2.36 -18.36 -2.62
N ALA A 142 -3.47 -18.44 -1.88
CA ALA A 142 -4.72 -19.00 -2.35
C ALA A 142 -5.43 -18.12 -3.39
N ARG A 143 -5.07 -16.83 -3.47
CA ARG A 143 -5.67 -15.84 -4.37
C ARG A 143 -4.61 -14.95 -4.99
N CYS A 144 -5.00 -14.25 -6.04
CA CYS A 144 -4.16 -13.22 -6.63
C CYS A 144 -4.12 -11.96 -5.74
N LEU A 145 -3.04 -11.17 -5.78
CA LEU A 145 -2.90 -9.98 -4.90
C LEU A 145 -4.03 -8.98 -5.07
N HIS A 146 -4.46 -8.77 -6.31
CA HIS A 146 -5.62 -7.95 -6.67
C HIS A 146 -6.89 -8.35 -5.89
N ASP A 147 -7.11 -9.64 -5.63
CA ASP A 147 -8.34 -10.14 -5.01
C ASP A 147 -8.40 -9.80 -3.51
N TYR A 148 -7.25 -9.55 -2.88
CA TYR A 148 -7.19 -9.12 -1.50
C TYR A 148 -7.48 -7.63 -1.31
N TRP A 149 -7.37 -6.82 -2.37
CA TRP A 149 -7.54 -5.37 -2.29
C TRP A 149 -8.89 -4.95 -1.69
N GLY A 150 -10.00 -5.55 -2.16
CA GLY A 150 -11.32 -5.26 -1.63
C GLY A 150 -11.47 -5.62 -0.16
N ARG A 151 -10.88 -6.76 0.26
CA ARG A 151 -10.86 -7.19 1.66
C ARG A 151 -10.12 -6.18 2.54
N TRP A 152 -8.96 -5.71 2.10
CA TRP A 152 -8.15 -4.76 2.86
C TRP A 152 -8.81 -3.38 2.98
N ILE A 153 -9.41 -2.88 1.90
CA ILE A 153 -10.17 -1.62 1.94
C ILE A 153 -11.33 -1.72 2.93
N ASN A 154 -12.13 -2.78 2.85
CA ASN A 154 -13.29 -2.93 3.73
C ASN A 154 -12.87 -2.97 5.19
N ARG A 155 -11.88 -3.79 5.53
CA ARG A 155 -11.33 -3.87 6.90
C ARG A 155 -10.81 -2.51 7.38
N ALA A 156 -10.08 -1.79 6.53
CA ALA A 156 -9.54 -0.49 6.89
C ALA A 156 -10.64 0.58 7.04
N GLY A 157 -11.76 0.45 6.33
CA GLY A 157 -12.95 1.30 6.49
C GLY A 157 -13.68 1.00 7.79
N ASP A 158 -13.85 -0.28 8.14
CA ASP A 158 -14.48 -0.72 9.39
C ASP A 158 -13.70 -0.28 10.63
N GLU A 159 -12.36 -0.22 10.55
CA GLU A 159 -11.50 0.29 11.63
C GLU A 159 -11.59 1.81 11.85
N ILE A 160 -12.14 2.56 10.88
CA ILE A 160 -12.30 4.03 10.95
C ILE A 160 -13.71 4.41 11.40
N ALA A 161 -14.71 3.60 11.06
CA ALA A 161 -16.06 3.81 11.56
C ALA A 161 -16.03 3.69 13.10
N PRO A 162 -16.36 4.74 13.87
CA PRO A 162 -16.57 4.55 15.30
C PRO A 162 -17.65 3.48 15.45
N ALA A 163 -17.50 2.58 16.43
CA ALA A 163 -18.59 1.71 16.83
C ALA A 163 -19.79 2.62 17.10
N SER A 164 -20.73 2.68 16.16
CA SER A 164 -21.99 3.38 16.33
C SER A 164 -22.75 2.64 17.43
N GLU A 165 -22.56 3.11 18.67
CA GLU A 165 -23.46 2.89 19.80
C GLU A 165 -24.58 3.92 19.79
#